data_AF-A0A4R6H7Z2-F1
#
_entry.id   AF-A0A4R6H7Z2-F1
#
_cell.length_a   1.000
_cell.length_b   1.000
_cell.length_c   1.000
_cell.angle_alpha   90.00
_cell.angle_beta   90.00
_cell.angle_gamma   90.00
#
_symmetry.space_group_name_H-M   'P 1'
#
loop_
_entity.id
_entity.type
_entity.pdbx_description
1 polymer ?
#
loop_
_entity_poly.entity_id
_entity_poly.type
_entity_poly.pdbx_seq_one_letter_code
_entity_poly.pdbx_strand_id
1 'polypeptide(L)'
;MKKQSLLVLIGIVFFLGSCSNTASEMANENPDPTDCVPQFPEMDITYSNYVKGILTQYCIECHHEGNSQGPGDFSTYNGVSQYLGSFNTRVLSNNADMPQGNAPLPQAIRDSLTVWIANCAP
;
A
#
# COMPACT_ATOMS: atom_id res chain seq x y z
N MET A 1 15.41 -62.34 -42.24
CA MET A 1 13.95 -62.10 -42.21
C MET A 1 13.71 -60.62 -41.96
N LYS A 2 12.85 -60.01 -42.78
CA LYS A 2 12.49 -58.58 -42.80
C LYS A 2 11.74 -58.14 -41.53
N LYS A 3 11.88 -56.86 -41.18
CA LYS A 3 10.86 -55.85 -40.82
C LYS A 3 11.62 -54.63 -40.27
N GLN A 4 12.04 -53.70 -41.13
CA GLN A 4 11.30 -52.51 -41.61
C GLN A 4 10.79 -51.58 -40.51
N SER A 5 11.27 -50.34 -40.63
CA SER A 5 11.07 -49.10 -39.89
C SER A 5 9.65 -48.84 -39.36
N LEU A 6 9.57 -48.11 -38.24
CA LEU A 6 8.67 -46.96 -38.15
C LEU A 6 9.10 -45.97 -37.05
N LEU A 7 9.46 -44.76 -37.49
CA LEU A 7 9.66 -43.54 -36.71
C LEU A 7 8.32 -42.80 -36.66
N VAL A 8 7.67 -42.66 -35.50
CA VAL A 8 6.57 -41.69 -35.20
C VAL A 8 6.55 -41.53 -33.67
N LEU A 9 7.09 -40.49 -33.02
CA LEU A 9 6.66 -39.08 -32.98
C LEU A 9 5.25 -38.90 -32.39
N ILE A 10 5.09 -39.08 -31.07
CA ILE A 10 4.00 -38.60 -30.17
C ILE A 10 4.48 -38.91 -28.73
N GLY A 11 4.48 -38.05 -27.72
CA GLY A 11 4.07 -36.66 -27.62
C GLY A 11 4.86 -36.02 -26.48
N ILE A 12 5.62 -34.98 -26.83
CA ILE A 12 6.08 -33.95 -25.91
C ILE A 12 4.88 -33.04 -25.69
N VAL A 13 4.05 -33.32 -24.69
CA VAL A 13 3.14 -32.33 -24.08
C VAL A 13 2.86 -32.87 -22.69
N PHE A 14 3.07 -32.06 -21.64
CA PHE A 14 2.48 -32.17 -20.29
C PHE A 14 3.38 -31.95 -19.06
N PHE A 15 4.45 -31.13 -19.11
CA PHE A 15 4.98 -30.54 -17.86
C PHE A 15 5.54 -29.13 -18.04
N LEU A 16 4.73 -28.21 -18.57
CA LEU A 16 4.95 -26.77 -18.42
C LEU A 16 3.70 -26.13 -17.79
N GLY A 17 3.40 -26.58 -16.57
CA GLY A 17 2.49 -25.89 -15.66
C GLY A 17 3.28 -25.14 -14.60
N SER A 18 4.31 -24.38 -15.00
CA SER A 18 4.91 -23.39 -14.12
C SER A 18 4.02 -22.16 -14.19
N CYS A 19 3.07 -22.05 -13.26
CA CYS A 19 2.41 -20.79 -12.98
C CYS A 19 3.49 -19.84 -12.45
N SER A 20 4.11 -19.08 -13.36
CA SER A 20 4.76 -17.84 -12.95
C SER A 20 3.68 -16.96 -12.36
N ASN A 21 3.65 -16.83 -11.04
CA ASN A 21 3.04 -15.69 -10.38
C ASN A 21 3.92 -14.48 -10.71
N THR A 22 3.89 -14.02 -11.96
CA THR A 22 4.18 -12.61 -12.23
C THR A 22 3.01 -11.86 -11.63
N ALA A 23 3.17 -11.43 -10.37
CA ALA A 23 2.40 -10.31 -9.87
C ALA A 23 2.47 -9.25 -10.96
N SER A 24 1.31 -8.88 -11.50
CA SER A 24 1.22 -7.81 -12.46
C SER A 24 1.90 -6.62 -11.81
N GLU A 25 3.02 -6.19 -12.36
CA GLU A 25 3.60 -4.88 -12.07
C GLU A 25 2.55 -3.90 -12.57
N MET A 26 1.58 -3.58 -11.70
CA MET A 26 0.58 -2.58 -11.98
C MET A 26 1.38 -1.31 -12.22
N ALA A 27 1.31 -0.83 -13.46
CA ALA A 27 1.78 0.50 -13.81
C ALA A 27 1.32 1.43 -12.69
N ASN A 28 2.27 2.17 -12.13
CA ASN A 28 2.02 3.30 -11.26
C ASN A 28 1.30 4.37 -12.09
N GLU A 29 0.03 4.14 -12.39
CA GLU A 29 -0.92 5.19 -12.66
C GLU A 29 -1.27 5.75 -11.29
N ASN A 30 -0.56 6.80 -10.93
CA ASN A 30 -0.94 7.68 -9.84
C ASN A 30 -2.40 8.11 -10.13
N PRO A 31 -3.41 7.64 -9.38
CA PRO A 31 -4.79 7.91 -9.74
C PRO A 31 -5.02 9.42 -9.73
N ASP A 32 -5.62 9.90 -10.81
CA ASP A 32 -6.06 11.30 -10.94
C ASP A 32 -6.89 11.68 -9.70
N PRO A 33 -6.54 12.74 -8.96
CA PRO A 33 -7.18 13.09 -7.68
C PRO A 33 -8.69 13.39 -7.76
N THR A 34 -9.28 13.47 -8.95
CA THR A 34 -10.66 13.96 -9.14
C THR A 34 -11.78 12.94 -8.99
N ASP A 35 -11.51 11.63 -8.89
CA ASP A 35 -12.55 10.59 -8.85
C ASP A 35 -12.61 9.78 -7.55
N CYS A 36 -12.10 10.32 -6.44
CA CYS A 36 -12.28 9.63 -5.15
C CYS A 36 -13.74 9.69 -4.67
N VAL A 37 -14.32 8.53 -4.39
CA VAL A 37 -15.64 8.38 -3.77
C VAL A 37 -15.46 7.82 -2.36
N PRO A 38 -15.99 8.46 -1.30
CA PRO A 38 -15.88 7.93 0.05
C PRO A 38 -16.50 6.53 0.18
N GLN A 39 -15.72 5.58 0.71
CA GLN A 39 -16.15 4.18 0.84
C GLN A 39 -16.97 3.90 2.11
N PHE A 40 -16.79 4.74 3.14
CA PHE A 40 -17.43 4.63 4.45
C PHE A 40 -17.95 6.00 4.94
N PRO A 41 -18.86 6.65 4.20
CA PRO A 41 -19.27 8.04 4.45
C PRO A 41 -19.92 8.27 5.82
N GLU A 42 -20.39 7.24 6.49
CA GLU A 42 -20.95 7.28 7.84
C GLU A 42 -19.89 7.31 8.97
N MET A 43 -18.64 6.96 8.66
CA MET A 43 -17.54 7.03 9.61
C MET A 43 -16.95 8.44 9.64
N ASP A 44 -17.16 9.15 10.75
CA ASP A 44 -16.62 10.49 10.99
C ASP A 44 -15.13 10.43 11.38
N ILE A 45 -14.28 10.01 10.45
CA ILE A 45 -12.81 10.03 10.58
C ILE A 45 -12.27 11.03 9.55
N THR A 46 -11.92 12.21 10.02
CA THR A 46 -11.32 13.30 9.26
C THR A 46 -9.93 13.63 9.79
N TYR A 47 -9.19 14.45 9.04
CA TYR A 47 -7.91 14.98 9.48
C TYR A 47 -8.04 15.69 10.83
N SER A 48 -9.02 16.58 10.94
CA SER A 48 -9.16 17.47 12.08
C SER A 48 -9.69 16.79 13.35
N ASN A 49 -10.58 15.82 13.21
CA ASN A 49 -11.27 15.21 14.36
C ASN A 49 -10.50 14.03 14.98
N TYR A 50 -9.64 13.35 14.22
CA TYR A 50 -9.04 12.09 14.65
C TYR A 50 -7.60 11.91 14.14
N VAL A 51 -7.38 12.01 12.83
CA VAL A 51 -6.08 11.64 12.24
C VAL A 51 -4.94 12.54 12.70
N LYS A 52 -5.18 13.84 12.89
CA LYS A 52 -4.17 14.74 13.46
C LYS A 52 -3.65 14.26 14.82
N GLY A 53 -4.50 13.67 15.65
CA GLY A 53 -4.09 13.07 16.93
C GLY A 53 -3.14 11.89 16.73
N ILE A 54 -3.45 10.99 15.79
CA ILE A 54 -2.57 9.87 15.42
C ILE A 54 -1.22 10.38 14.91
N LEU A 55 -1.22 11.33 13.97
CA LEU A 55 0.02 11.88 13.41
C LEU A 55 0.87 12.53 14.50
N THR A 56 0.24 13.27 15.41
CA THR A 56 0.92 13.89 16.57
C THR A 56 1.58 12.86 17.46
N GLN A 57 0.90 11.75 17.74
CA GLN A 57 1.40 10.73 18.64
C GLN A 57 2.49 9.85 18.02
N TYR A 58 2.39 9.53 16.73
CA TYR A 58 3.19 8.46 16.13
C TYR A 58 4.13 8.89 15.00
N CYS A 59 3.95 10.09 14.43
CA CYS A 59 4.65 10.46 13.20
C CYS A 59 5.48 11.74 13.32
N ILE A 60 4.93 12.77 13.98
CA ILE A 60 5.52 14.12 13.97
C ILE A 60 6.92 14.16 14.59
N GLU A 61 7.26 13.27 15.53
CA GLU A 61 8.61 13.21 16.11
C GLU A 61 9.71 13.12 15.03
N CYS A 62 9.46 12.42 13.92
CA CYS A 62 10.40 12.30 12.80
C CYS A 62 9.95 13.04 11.54
N HIS A 63 8.67 13.42 11.43
CA HIS A 63 8.06 14.04 10.25
C HIS A 63 7.45 15.40 10.60
N HIS A 64 8.29 16.42 10.70
CA HIS A 64 7.92 17.78 11.08
C HIS A 64 8.59 18.83 10.18
N GLU A 65 8.18 20.09 10.28
CA GLU A 65 8.85 21.19 9.57
C GLU A 65 10.33 21.34 9.99
N GLY A 66 11.19 21.68 9.03
CA GLY A 66 12.59 22.03 9.28
C GLY A 66 13.52 20.81 9.26
N ASN A 67 14.34 20.66 10.30
CA ASN A 67 15.38 19.62 10.39
C ASN A 67 14.82 18.27 10.87
N SER A 68 13.86 17.73 10.13
CA SER A 68 13.25 16.42 10.39
C SER A 68 14.16 15.27 9.93
N GLN A 69 14.03 14.11 10.59
CA GLN A 69 14.75 12.89 10.22
C GLN A 69 14.09 12.20 9.01
N GLY A 70 12.77 12.25 8.93
CA GLY A 70 11.96 11.71 7.84
C GLY A 70 11.49 12.80 6.86
N PRO A 71 11.10 12.43 5.63
CA PRO A 71 10.57 13.38 4.65
C PRO A 71 9.15 13.84 5.01
N GLY A 72 8.84 15.09 4.67
CA GLY A 72 7.50 15.65 4.82
C GLY A 72 7.21 16.17 6.23
N ASP A 73 6.30 17.15 6.30
CA ASP A 73 5.81 17.72 7.54
C ASP A 73 4.39 17.21 7.83
N PHE A 74 4.26 16.24 8.73
CA PHE A 74 2.96 15.63 9.06
C PHE A 74 2.22 16.41 10.15
N SER A 75 2.72 17.59 10.56
CA SER A 75 1.99 18.51 11.43
C SER A 75 0.86 19.26 10.71
N THR A 76 0.84 19.19 9.37
CA THR A 76 -0.17 19.83 8.51
C THR A 76 -0.86 18.81 7.60
N TYR A 77 -2.11 19.09 7.23
CA TYR A 77 -2.86 18.25 6.28
C TYR A 77 -2.16 18.17 4.93
N ASN A 78 -1.73 19.32 4.40
CA ASN A 78 -1.07 19.38 3.10
C ASN A 78 0.26 18.62 3.09
N GLY A 79 1.01 18.65 4.19
CA GLY A 79 2.28 17.93 4.26
C GLY A 79 2.09 16.42 4.32
N VAL A 80 1.05 15.89 4.99
CA VAL A 80 0.77 14.45 4.98
C VAL A 80 0.07 13.97 3.69
N SER A 81 -0.81 14.79 3.10
CA SER A 81 -1.60 14.41 1.92
C SER A 81 -0.74 14.07 0.70
N GLN A 82 0.45 14.69 0.61
CA GLN A 82 1.45 14.41 -0.42
C GLN A 82 2.02 12.98 -0.37
N TYR A 83 1.86 12.27 0.75
CA TYR A 83 2.47 10.96 0.98
C TYR A 83 1.47 9.81 1.05
N LEU A 84 0.16 10.06 0.89
CA LEU A 84 -0.88 9.03 1.06
C LEU A 84 -0.66 7.79 0.16
N GLY A 85 -0.11 7.97 -1.05
CA GLY A 85 0.23 6.86 -1.93
C GLY A 85 1.26 5.88 -1.35
N SER A 86 2.05 6.31 -0.38
CA SER A 86 3.04 5.46 0.32
C SER A 86 2.52 4.88 1.63
N PHE A 87 1.41 5.37 2.18
CA PHE A 87 0.90 4.93 3.49
C PHE A 87 0.63 3.43 3.52
N ASN A 88 0.09 2.87 2.42
CA ASN A 88 -0.23 1.45 2.38
C ASN A 88 1.00 0.57 2.67
N THR A 89 2.13 0.85 2.04
CA THR A 89 3.34 0.04 2.20
C THR A 89 4.07 0.37 3.51
N ARG A 90 4.19 1.66 3.84
CA ARG A 90 5.03 2.12 4.95
C ARG A 90 4.35 2.06 6.31
N VAL A 91 3.03 2.22 6.36
CA VAL A 91 2.27 2.42 7.62
C VAL A 91 1.17 1.37 7.82
N LEU A 92 0.40 1.05 6.78
CA LEU A 92 -0.84 0.27 6.93
C LEU A 92 -0.63 -1.25 6.83
N SER A 93 0.37 -1.69 6.05
CA SER A 93 0.61 -3.12 5.86
C SER A 93 1.10 -3.83 7.12
N ASN A 94 0.98 -5.16 7.16
CA ASN A 94 1.51 -5.97 8.27
C ASN A 94 3.03 -5.98 8.34
N ASN A 95 3.71 -5.62 7.24
CA ASN A 95 5.17 -5.51 7.17
C ASN A 95 5.60 -4.03 7.10
N ALA A 96 4.74 -3.12 7.59
CA ALA A 96 5.04 -1.71 7.69
C ALA A 96 6.35 -1.48 8.45
N ASP A 97 7.15 -0.54 7.96
CA ASP A 97 8.46 -0.19 8.52
C ASP A 97 8.45 1.20 9.19
N MET A 98 7.26 1.81 9.31
CA MET A 98 7.04 3.02 10.09
C MET A 98 6.20 2.73 11.35
N PRO A 99 6.57 3.30 12.52
CA PRO A 99 7.75 4.15 12.74
C PRO A 99 9.08 3.38 12.64
N GLN A 100 10.11 4.02 12.09
CA GLN A 100 11.40 3.35 11.83
C GLN A 100 12.02 2.82 13.13
N GLY A 101 12.50 1.57 13.08
CA GLY A 101 13.11 0.90 14.24
C GLY A 101 12.10 0.44 15.31
N ASN A 102 10.80 0.64 15.09
CA ASN A 102 9.73 0.21 15.97
C ASN A 102 8.86 -0.85 15.32
N ALA A 103 8.00 -1.49 16.12
CA ALA A 103 6.94 -2.34 15.60
C ALA A 103 5.92 -1.50 14.79
N PRO A 104 5.22 -2.11 13.82
CA PRO A 104 4.09 -1.47 13.14
C PRO A 104 3.08 -0.89 14.11
N LEU A 105 2.37 0.15 13.68
CA LEU A 105 1.29 0.74 14.47
C LEU A 105 0.23 -0.31 14.86
N PRO A 106 -0.44 -0.14 16.01
CA PRO A 106 -1.53 -1.02 16.42
C PRO A 106 -2.58 -1.17 15.31
N GLN A 107 -3.14 -2.37 15.15
CA GLN A 107 -4.07 -2.66 14.06
C GLN A 107 -5.24 -1.66 14.00
N ALA A 108 -5.88 -1.34 15.12
CA ALA A 108 -6.99 -0.39 15.17
C ALA A 108 -6.63 1.03 14.68
N ILE A 109 -5.36 1.45 14.88
CA ILE A 109 -4.85 2.73 14.36
C ILE A 109 -4.68 2.64 12.84
N ARG A 110 -4.10 1.54 12.34
CA ARG A 110 -3.97 1.30 10.90
C ARG A 110 -5.34 1.20 10.21
N ASP A 111 -6.33 0.58 10.85
CA ASP A 111 -7.70 0.49 10.34
C ASP A 111 -8.33 1.88 10.24
N SER A 112 -8.16 2.72 11.26
CA SER A 112 -8.68 4.10 11.24
C SER A 112 -8.05 4.96 10.15
N LEU A 113 -6.72 4.85 9.95
CA LEU A 113 -6.02 5.53 8.85
C LEU A 113 -6.45 5.00 7.48
N THR A 114 -6.71 3.69 7.38
CA THR A 114 -7.23 3.07 6.16
C THR A 114 -8.59 3.62 5.81
N VAL A 115 -9.50 3.74 6.79
CA VAL A 115 -10.83 4.34 6.60
C VAL A 115 -10.71 5.79 6.15
N TRP A 116 -9.86 6.58 6.81
CA TRP A 116 -9.64 7.97 6.43
C TRP A 116 -9.20 8.11 4.97
N ILE A 117 -8.19 7.33 4.53
CA ILE A 117 -7.72 7.35 3.14
C ILE A 117 -8.80 6.86 2.17
N ALA A 118 -9.50 5.78 2.51
CA ALA A 118 -10.61 5.26 1.71
C ALA A 118 -11.80 6.24 1.62
N ASN A 119 -11.91 7.16 2.56
CA ASN A 119 -12.90 8.25 2.55
C ASN A 119 -12.42 9.51 1.82
N CYS A 120 -11.35 9.40 1.03
CA CYS A 120 -10.74 10.51 0.30
C CYS A 120 -9.95 11.48 1.18
N ALA A 121 -9.50 10.99 2.33
CA ALA A 121 -8.74 11.75 3.32
C ALA A 121 -9.39 13.10 3.68
N PRO A 122 -10.67 13.11 4.13
CA PRO A 122 -11.39 14.34 4.44
C PRO A 122 -10.82 15.05 5.68
#